data_AF-M9LMK9-F1
#
_entry.id   AF-M9LMK9-F1
#
_cell.length_a   1.000
_cell.length_b   1.000
_cell.length_c   1.000
_cell.angle_alpha   90.00
_cell.angle_beta   90.00
_cell.angle_gamma   90.00
#
_symmetry.space_group_name_H-M   'P 1'
#
loop_
_entity.id
_entity.type
_entity.pdbx_description
1 polymer ?
#
loop_
_entity_poly.entity_id
_entity_poly.type
_entity_poly.pdbx_seq_one_letter_code
_entity_poly.pdbx_strand_id
1 'polypeptide(L)'
;MYVIYEETPQGKVVTTVYMNPEPERMQAQGVEIDGELPKPDDIPGMRPVLKLKLEEKELYYDYERPNTVESRVQVLQEENEELRKQIESMQLAVMGMMGGGNV
;
A
#
# COMPACT_ATOMS: atom_id res chain seq x y z
N MET A 1 7.63 -5.77 -25.83
CA MET A 1 6.78 -6.61 -24.94
C MET A 1 5.37 -6.06 -24.92
N TYR A 2 4.35 -6.87 -24.60
CA TYR A 2 2.96 -6.39 -24.49
C TYR A 2 2.45 -6.52 -23.06
N VAL A 3 1.87 -5.45 -22.53
CA VAL A 3 1.50 -5.34 -21.12
C VAL A 3 0.01 -5.08 -20.98
N ILE A 4 -0.66 -5.93 -20.20
CA ILE A 4 -2.04 -5.71 -19.77
C ILE A 4 -2.00 -5.12 -18.37
N TYR A 5 -2.78 -4.06 -18.16
CA TYR A 5 -2.88 -3.37 -16.88
C TYR A 5 -4.34 -3.12 -16.51
N GLU A 6 -4.57 -2.94 -15.22
CA GLU A 6 -5.84 -2.49 -14.66
C GLU A 6 -5.65 -1.13 -14.01
N GLU A 7 -6.64 -0.26 -14.15
CA GLU A 7 -6.64 1.03 -13.48
C GLU A 7 -7.23 0.88 -12.07
N THR A 8 -6.42 1.20 -11.07
CA THR A 8 -6.78 1.15 -9.65
C THR A 8 -6.64 2.56 -9.05
N PRO A 9 -7.20 2.81 -7.85
CA PRO A 9 -6.94 4.05 -7.13
C PRO A 9 -5.45 4.32 -6.85
N GLN A 10 -4.61 3.28 -6.89
CA GLN A 10 -3.16 3.33 -6.64
C GLN A 10 -2.34 3.48 -7.94
N GLY A 11 -3.00 3.65 -9.08
CA GLY A 11 -2.39 3.76 -10.40
C GLY A 11 -2.70 2.57 -11.32
N LYS A 12 -1.96 2.48 -12.42
CA LYS A 12 -2.13 1.44 -13.45
C LYS A 12 -1.24 0.24 -13.10
N VAL A 13 -1.86 -0.81 -12.58
CA VAL A 13 -1.20 -2.00 -12.09
C VAL A 13 -1.10 -3.02 -13.21
N VAL A 14 0.10 -3.53 -13.45
CA VAL A 14 0.33 -4.56 -14.47
C VAL A 14 -0.17 -5.91 -13.98
N THR A 15 -1.05 -6.53 -14.74
CA THR A 15 -1.60 -7.85 -14.43
C THR A 15 -0.93 -8.95 -15.23
N THR A 16 -0.56 -8.66 -16.49
CA THR A 16 0.06 -9.63 -17.39
C THR A 16 1.12 -8.98 -18.26
N VAL A 17 2.25 -9.67 -18.45
CA VAL A 17 3.32 -9.28 -19.37
C VAL A 17 3.58 -10.40 -20.36
N TYR A 18 3.51 -10.10 -21.66
CA TYR A 18 3.88 -10.99 -22.74
C TYR A 18 5.21 -10.54 -23.37
N MET A 19 6.25 -11.37 -23.22
CA MET A 19 7.57 -11.08 -23.81
C MET A 19 7.60 -11.29 -25.32
N ASN A 20 6.86 -12.29 -25.82
CA ASN A 20 6.68 -12.56 -27.25
C ASN A 20 5.18 -12.65 -27.57
N PRO A 21 4.49 -11.51 -27.74
CA PRO A 21 3.06 -11.48 -27.93
C PRO A 21 2.66 -11.99 -29.33
N GLU A 22 1.84 -13.04 -29.37
CA GLU A 22 1.15 -13.44 -30.61
C GLU A 22 -0.04 -12.51 -30.88
N PRO A 23 -0.40 -12.24 -32.14
CA PRO A 23 -1.51 -11.33 -32.49
C PRO A 23 -2.83 -11.66 -31.79
N GLU A 24 -3.09 -12.95 -31.54
CA GLU A 24 -4.27 -13.46 -30.86
C GLU A 24 -4.32 -13.08 -29.37
N ARG A 25 -3.15 -12.89 -28.74
CA ARG A 25 -3.02 -12.51 -27.32
C ARG A 25 -3.05 -11.00 -27.10
N MET A 26 -2.91 -10.22 -28.18
CA MET A 26 -3.05 -8.75 -28.18
C MET A 26 -4.50 -8.27 -28.28
N GLN A 27 -5.49 -9.17 -28.16
CA GLN A 27 -6.92 -8.80 -28.21
C GLN A 27 -7.41 -8.09 -26.94
N ALA A 28 -6.69 -8.23 -25.82
CA ALA A 28 -6.97 -7.50 -24.59
C ALA A 28 -6.53 -6.03 -24.72
N GLN A 29 -7.17 -5.10 -24.01
CA GLN A 29 -6.69 -3.72 -23.92
C GLN A 29 -5.34 -3.69 -23.15
N GLY A 30 -4.24 -3.70 -23.89
CA GLY A 30 -2.90 -3.56 -23.36
C GLY A 30 -2.06 -2.58 -24.18
N VAL A 31 -0.84 -2.33 -23.73
CA VAL A 31 0.10 -1.40 -24.33
C VAL A 31 1.40 -2.12 -24.67
N GLU A 32 1.90 -1.84 -25.87
CA GLU A 32 3.23 -2.28 -26.29
C GLU A 32 4.28 -1.37 -25.68
N ILE A 33 5.26 -2.00 -25.04
CA ILE A 33 6.38 -1.36 -24.36
C ILE A 33 7.68 -1.89 -24.93
N ASP A 34 8.57 -0.97 -25.25
CA ASP A 34 9.93 -1.27 -25.69
C ASP A 34 10.85 -1.28 -24.46
N GLY A 35 11.68 -2.31 -24.33
CA GLY A 35 12.63 -2.44 -23.23
C GLY A 35 12.60 -3.79 -22.53
N GLU A 36 13.27 -3.84 -21.38
CA GLU A 36 13.37 -5.02 -20.52
C GLU A 36 12.44 -4.89 -19.30
N LEU A 37 12.04 -6.03 -18.74
CA LEU A 37 11.29 -6.04 -17.49
C LEU A 37 12.25 -5.62 -16.37
N PRO A 38 11.96 -4.56 -15.59
CA PRO A 38 12.79 -4.18 -14.46
C PRO A 38 12.87 -5.34 -13.46
N LYS A 39 13.93 -5.35 -12.64
CA LYS A 39 14.04 -6.28 -11.51
C LYS A 39 13.54 -5.58 -10.25
N PRO A 40 12.71 -6.24 -9.43
CA PRO A 40 12.34 -5.67 -8.14
C PRO A 40 13.52 -5.70 -7.19
N ASP A 41 13.65 -4.66 -6.38
CA ASP A 41 14.56 -4.61 -5.25
C ASP A 41 13.99 -5.44 -4.09
N ASP A 42 14.89 -6.03 -3.31
CA ASP A 42 14.52 -6.74 -2.08
C ASP A 42 14.51 -5.75 -0.91
N ILE A 43 13.33 -5.18 -0.64
CA ILE A 43 13.10 -4.25 0.46
C ILE A 43 12.37 -4.98 1.59
N PRO A 44 12.98 -5.15 2.78
CA PRO A 44 12.36 -5.88 3.88
C PRO A 44 10.97 -5.36 4.24
N GLY A 45 9.99 -6.27 4.26
CA GLY A 45 8.61 -5.96 4.65
C GLY A 45 7.79 -5.20 3.59
N MET A 46 8.32 -5.01 2.38
CA MET A 46 7.60 -4.44 1.25
C MET A 46 7.36 -5.50 0.16
N ARG A 47 6.24 -5.38 -0.54
CA ARG A 47 5.93 -6.20 -1.70
C ARG A 47 6.08 -5.37 -2.98
N PRO A 48 6.89 -5.81 -3.95
CA PRO A 48 6.97 -5.14 -5.24
C PRO A 48 5.67 -5.37 -6.03
N VAL A 49 5.11 -4.27 -6.54
CA VAL A 49 3.94 -4.23 -7.42
C VAL A 49 4.35 -3.56 -8.72
N LEU A 50 4.27 -4.30 -9.83
CA LEU A 50 4.63 -3.77 -11.14
C LEU A 50 3.54 -2.79 -11.63
N LYS A 51 3.92 -1.57 -11.95
CA LYS A 51 3.04 -0.50 -12.43
C LYS A 51 3.53 0.04 -13.77
N LEU A 52 2.62 0.70 -14.48
CA LEU A 52 2.83 1.25 -15.82
C LEU A 52 2.64 2.78 -15.82
N LYS A 53 3.66 3.51 -16.27
CA LYS A 53 3.52 4.91 -16.69
C LYS A 53 3.19 4.97 -18.18
N LEU A 54 1.95 5.32 -18.51
CA LEU A 54 1.49 5.35 -19.90
C LEU A 54 2.17 6.43 -20.75
N GLU A 55 2.41 7.61 -20.17
CA GLU A 55 3.00 8.75 -20.90
C GLU A 55 4.44 8.44 -21.36
N GLU A 56 5.19 7.74 -20.50
CA GLU A 56 6.59 7.37 -20.74
C GLU A 56 6.74 5.96 -21.33
N LYS A 57 5.64 5.20 -21.43
CA LYS A 57 5.62 3.76 -21.74
C LYS A 57 6.65 2.97 -20.90
N GLU A 58 6.74 3.31 -19.62
CA GLU A 58 7.77 2.77 -18.73
C GLU A 58 7.14 1.85 -17.65
N LEU A 59 7.81 0.73 -17.39
CA LEU A 59 7.49 -0.17 -16.28
C LEU A 59 8.33 0.15 -15.06
N TYR A 60 7.71 0.17 -13.88
CA TYR A 60 8.40 0.40 -12.62
C TYR A 60 7.78 -0.41 -11.50
N TYR A 61 8.55 -0.69 -10.45
CA TYR A 61 8.03 -1.29 -9.23
C TYR A 61 7.66 -0.21 -8.22
N ASP A 62 6.43 -0.27 -7.74
CA ASP A 62 6.03 0.38 -6.51
C ASP A 62 6.12 -0.62 -5.36
N TYR A 63 6.42 -0.15 -4.16
CA TYR A 63 6.69 -0.99 -3.00
C TYR A 63 5.62 -0.75 -1.95
N GLU A 64 4.67 -1.66 -1.91
CA GLU A 64 3.53 -1.55 -1.02
C GLU A 64 3.76 -2.43 0.21
N ARG A 65 3.54 -1.86 1.41
CA ARG A 65 3.54 -2.66 2.63
C ARG A 65 2.29 -3.56 2.60
N PRO A 66 2.43 -4.89 2.60
CA PRO A 66 1.26 -5.75 2.62
C PRO A 66 0.46 -5.48 3.90
N ASN A 67 -0.83 -5.17 3.72
CA ASN A 67 -1.78 -5.09 4.83
C ASN A 67 -2.06 -6.50 5.34
N THR A 68 -1.14 -7.04 6.14
CA THR A 68 -1.31 -8.35 6.76
C THR A 68 -2.17 -8.23 8.02
N VAL A 69 -2.66 -9.36 8.51
CA VAL A 69 -3.40 -9.40 9.78
C VAL A 69 -2.50 -8.89 10.91
N GLU A 70 -1.23 -9.26 10.88
CA GLU A 70 -0.21 -8.85 11.85
C GLU A 70 0.01 -7.34 11.84
N SER A 71 0.12 -6.71 10.66
CA SER A 71 0.29 -5.25 10.59
C SER A 71 -0.94 -4.52 11.12
N ARG A 72 -2.14 -5.05 10.88
CA ARG A 72 -3.39 -4.50 11.44
C ARG A 72 -3.48 -4.67 12.95
N VAL A 73 -3.06 -5.84 13.47
CA VAL A 73 -3.02 -6.09 14.92
C VAL A 73 -2.05 -5.13 15.60
N GLN A 74 -0.88 -4.88 15.01
CA GLN A 74 0.08 -3.92 15.56
C GLN A 74 -0.51 -2.51 15.63
N VAL A 75 -1.12 -2.02 14.55
CA VAL A 75 -1.77 -0.70 14.53
C VAL A 75 -2.88 -0.62 15.58
N LEU A 76 -3.72 -1.64 15.70
CA LEU A 76 -4.79 -1.68 16.70
C LEU A 76 -4.26 -1.74 18.14
N GLN A 77 -3.10 -2.37 18.36
CA GLN A 77 -2.44 -2.38 19.68
C GLN A 77 -1.92 -0.99 20.03
N GLU A 78 -1.25 -0.31 19.10
CA GLU A 78 -0.77 1.06 19.26
C GLU A 78 -1.93 2.03 19.54
N GLU A 79 -3.03 1.94 18.78
CA GLU A 79 -4.25 2.73 19.02
C GLU A 79 -4.87 2.46 20.40
N ASN A 80 -4.93 1.20 20.85
CA ASN A 80 -5.45 0.86 22.17
C ASN A 80 -4.58 1.39 23.32
N GLU A 81 -3.25 1.35 23.18
CA GLU A 81 -2.35 1.91 24.18
C GLU A 81 -2.51 3.43 24.30
N GLU A 82 -2.62 4.12 23.18
CA GLU A 82 -2.84 5.56 23.15
C GLU A 82 -4.19 5.94 23.79
N LEU A 83 -5.26 5.22 23.45
CA LEU A 83 -6.57 5.43 24.06
C LEU A 83 -6.54 5.19 25.58
N ARG A 84 -5.83 4.17 26.05
CA ARG A 84 -5.67 3.91 27.49
C ARG A 84 -4.98 5.05 28.21
N LYS A 85 -3.89 5.58 27.65
CA LYS A 85 -3.18 6.75 28.21
C LYS A 85 -4.08 7.98 28.27
N GLN A 86 -4.87 8.22 27.23
CA GLN A 86 -5.83 9.32 27.21
C GLN A 86 -6.89 9.15 28.30
N ILE A 87 -7.45 7.96 28.47
CA ILE A 87 -8.41 7.65 29.54
C ILE A 87 -7.79 7.89 30.92
N GLU A 88 -6.58 7.39 31.17
CA GLU A 88 -5.87 7.60 32.44
C GLU A 88 -5.64 9.09 32.71
N SER A 89 -5.22 9.85 31.71
CA SER A 89 -5.02 11.30 31.83
C SER A 89 -6.32 12.04 32.15
N MET A 90 -7.43 11.65 31.51
CA MET A 90 -8.75 12.23 31.76
C MET A 90 -9.26 11.89 33.15
N GLN A 91 -9.06 10.65 33.62
CA GLN A 91 -9.44 10.23 34.97
C GLN A 91 -8.67 11.02 36.04
N LEU A 92 -7.36 11.23 35.84
CA LEU A 92 -6.55 12.07 36.73
C LEU A 92 -7.03 13.52 36.75
N ALA A 93 -7.38 14.08 35.58
CA ALA A 93 -7.91 15.44 35.47
C ALA A 93 -9.27 15.58 36.20
N VAL A 94 -10.18 14.62 36.01
CA VAL A 94 -11.48 14.60 36.70
C VAL A 94 -11.29 14.46 38.22
N MET A 95 -10.41 13.57 38.66
CA MET A 95 -10.12 13.39 40.09
C MET A 95 -9.53 14.66 40.72
N GLY A 96 -8.65 15.36 40.01
CA GLY A 96 -8.11 16.65 40.43
C GLY A 96 -9.19 17.74 40.55
N MET A 97 -10.18 17.75 39.66
CA MET A 97 -11.32 18.67 39.73
C MET A 97 -12.30 18.32 40.86
N MET A 98 -12.52 17.04 41.15
CA MET A 98 -13.40 16.58 42.24
C MET A 98 -12.77 16.75 43.63
N GLY A 99 -11.44 16.66 43.74
CA GLY A 99 -10.72 16.87 45.01
C GLY A 99 -10.59 18.34 45.46
N GLY A 100 -10.85 19.30 44.56
CA GLY A 100 -10.75 20.74 44.83
C GLY A 100 -12.03 21.40 45.36
N GLY A 101 -13.11 20.64 45.58
CA GLY A 101 -14.41 21.15 46.02
C GLY A 101 -14.70 20.93 47.51
N ASN A 102 -13.83 21.42 48.41
CA ASN A 102 -14.18 21.70 49.82
C ASN A 102 -12.99 22.39 50.52
N VAL A 103 -12.99 23.74 50.52
CA VAL A 103 -12.42 24.58 51.58
C VAL A 103 -13.33 25.80 51.74
#